data_AF-A0A2J4YGE1-F1
#
_entry.id   AF-A0A2J4YGE1-F1
#
_cell.length_a   1.000
_cell.length_b   1.000
_cell.length_c   1.000
_cell.angle_alpha   90.00
_cell.angle_beta   90.00
_cell.angle_gamma   90.00
#
_symmetry.space_group_name_H-M   'P 1'
#
loop_
_entity.id
_entity.type
_entity.pdbx_description
1 polymer ?
#
loop_
_entity_poly.entity_id
_entity_poly.type
_entity_poly.pdbx_seq_one_letter_code
_entity_poly.pdbx_strand_id
1 'polypeptide(L)'
;MPNSDSLTATLARFAGELTPAAIPASVKARIALHFIDSLGCGVAGCEDSVLRKSARVIRSQYATGKSAVLDGGTPLSASGAAFLNAAAINALDY
;
A
#
# COMPACT_ATOMS: atom_id res chain seq x y z
N MET A 1 -17.20 36.91 6.42
CA MET A 1 -17.40 35.61 7.09
C MET A 1 -16.11 34.81 6.90
N PRO A 2 -15.34 34.47 7.95
CA PRO A 2 -14.24 33.55 7.76
C PRO A 2 -14.85 32.19 7.41
N ASN A 3 -14.56 31.69 6.22
CA ASN A 3 -15.00 30.38 5.79
C ASN A 3 -14.19 29.36 6.60
N SER A 4 -14.70 28.94 7.75
CA SER A 4 -14.11 27.83 8.50
C SER A 4 -14.36 26.57 7.70
N ASP A 5 -13.45 26.24 6.79
CA ASP A 5 -13.48 24.99 6.06
C ASP A 5 -13.63 23.82 7.04
N SER A 6 -14.47 22.84 6.69
CA SER A 6 -14.58 21.63 7.49
C SER A 6 -13.23 20.89 7.55
N LEU A 7 -13.03 20.06 8.57
CA LEU A 7 -11.83 19.23 8.66
C LEU A 7 -11.66 18.37 7.39
N THR A 8 -12.76 17.81 6.86
CA THR A 8 -12.75 17.06 5.60
C THR A 8 -12.26 17.91 4.43
N ALA A 9 -12.73 19.16 4.31
CA ALA A 9 -12.30 20.07 3.25
C ALA A 9 -10.81 20.44 3.37
N THR A 10 -10.31 20.59 4.61
CA THR A 10 -8.90 20.85 4.89
C THR A 10 -8.02 19.67 4.46
N LEU A 11 -8.41 18.43 4.83
CA LEU A 11 -7.66 17.22 4.47
C LEU A 11 -7.69 16.94 2.96
N ALA A 12 -8.84 17.12 2.32
CA ALA A 12 -8.98 16.94 0.88
C ALA A 12 -8.08 17.92 0.09
N ARG A 13 -8.02 19.18 0.54
CA ARG A 13 -7.13 20.19 -0.07
C ARG A 13 -5.67 19.84 0.12
N PHE A 14 -5.26 19.48 1.34
CA PHE A 14 -3.89 19.05 1.60
C PHE A 14 -3.49 17.88 0.69
N ALA A 15 -4.32 16.84 0.59
CA ALA A 15 -4.03 15.67 -0.25
C ALA A 15 -4.01 16.01 -1.75
N GLY A 16 -4.86 16.92 -2.21
CA GLY A 16 -4.95 17.33 -3.61
C GLY A 16 -3.85 18.29 -4.07
N GLU A 17 -3.31 19.12 -3.17
CA GLU A 17 -2.30 20.15 -3.51
C GLU A 17 -0.87 19.74 -3.15
N LEU A 18 -0.66 18.67 -2.37
CA LEU A 18 0.67 18.21 -1.99
C LEU A 18 1.48 17.79 -3.23
N THR A 19 2.70 18.35 -3.36
CA THR A 19 3.65 17.96 -4.41
C THR A 19 4.90 17.31 -3.82
N PRO A 20 5.62 16.47 -4.57
CA PRO A 20 6.90 15.91 -4.11
C PRO A 20 7.94 16.95 -3.69
N ALA A 21 7.91 18.14 -4.31
CA ALA A 21 8.82 19.24 -3.96
C ALA A 21 8.52 19.82 -2.58
N ALA A 22 7.24 19.84 -2.17
CA ALA A 22 6.79 20.38 -0.89
C ALA A 22 7.12 19.47 0.31
N ILE A 23 7.52 18.21 0.09
CA ILE A 23 7.88 17.29 1.17
C ILE A 23 9.29 17.62 1.69
N PRO A 24 9.48 17.91 3.00
CA PRO A 24 10.79 18.18 3.58
C PRO A 24 11.77 17.01 3.40
N ALA A 25 13.06 17.30 3.24
CA ALA A 25 14.09 16.29 3.00
C ALA A 25 14.14 15.21 4.11
N SER A 26 13.98 15.61 5.37
CA SER A 26 13.93 14.69 6.51
C SER A 26 12.73 13.74 6.43
N VAL A 27 11.58 14.21 5.93
CA VAL A 27 10.38 13.37 5.75
C VAL A 27 10.56 12.44 4.55
N LYS A 28 11.16 12.89 3.45
CA LYS A 28 11.48 12.03 2.29
C LYS A 28 12.36 10.84 2.68
N ALA A 29 13.40 11.08 3.48
CA ALA A 29 14.28 10.03 3.97
C ALA A 29 13.50 8.98 4.79
N ARG A 30 12.59 9.43 5.65
CA ARG A 30 11.72 8.53 6.43
C ARG A 30 10.74 7.76 5.57
N ILE A 31 10.12 8.39 4.57
CA ILE A 31 9.24 7.71 3.61
C ILE A 31 10.00 6.59 2.90
N ALA A 32 11.22 6.86 2.43
CA ALA A 32 12.05 5.86 1.77
C ALA A 32 12.38 4.69 2.72
N LEU A 33 12.75 4.98 3.97
CA LEU A 33 13.04 3.96 4.97
C LEU A 33 11.82 3.06 5.23
N HIS A 34 10.65 3.66 5.52
CA HIS A 34 9.42 2.91 5.77
C HIS A 34 8.95 2.11 4.53
N PHE A 35 9.18 2.64 3.33
CA PHE A 35 8.85 1.93 2.09
C PHE A 35 9.71 0.68 1.91
N ILE A 36 11.03 0.79 2.12
CA ILE A 36 11.97 -0.34 2.02
C ILE A 36 11.65 -1.38 3.09
N ASP A 37 11.39 -0.94 4.31
CA ASP A 37 11.00 -1.79 5.44
C ASP A 37 9.72 -2.59 5.16
N SER A 38 8.65 -1.91 4.75
CA SER A 38 7.40 -2.58 4.36
C SER A 38 7.60 -3.58 3.22
N LEU A 39 8.36 -3.22 2.19
CA LEU A 39 8.67 -4.14 1.09
C LEU A 39 9.46 -5.36 1.58
N GLY A 40 10.41 -5.16 2.50
CA GLY A 40 11.18 -6.21 3.15
C GLY A 40 10.27 -7.18 3.92
N CYS A 41 9.35 -6.68 4.73
CA CYS A 41 8.34 -7.50 5.42
C CYS A 41 7.49 -8.31 4.43
N GLY A 42 7.04 -7.68 3.36
CA GLY A 42 6.25 -8.34 2.33
C GLY A 42 6.98 -9.47 1.60
N VAL A 43 8.28 -9.30 1.33
CA VAL A 43 9.14 -10.35 0.76
C VAL A 43 9.40 -11.46 1.78
N ALA A 44 9.72 -11.11 3.03
CA ALA A 44 9.97 -12.09 4.09
C ALA A 44 8.71 -12.95 4.39
N GLY A 45 7.52 -12.36 4.28
CA GLY A 45 6.24 -13.06 4.47
C GLY A 45 5.76 -13.89 3.28
N CYS A 46 6.52 -13.97 2.17
CA CYS A 46 6.04 -14.59 0.93
C CYS A 46 5.67 -16.08 1.06
N GLU A 47 6.34 -16.81 1.95
CA GLU A 47 6.11 -18.24 2.19
C GLU A 47 5.13 -18.51 3.35
N ASP A 48 4.61 -17.45 3.99
CA ASP A 48 3.74 -17.60 5.14
C ASP A 48 2.37 -18.23 4.79
N SER A 49 1.87 -19.06 5.71
CA SER A 49 0.63 -19.79 5.51
C SER A 49 -0.61 -18.91 5.44
N VAL A 50 -0.61 -17.75 6.11
CA VAL A 50 -1.65 -16.73 6.05
C VAL A 50 -1.67 -16.10 4.67
N LEU A 51 -0.51 -15.69 4.14
CA LEU A 51 -0.43 -15.13 2.79
C LEU A 51 -0.95 -16.12 1.75
N ARG A 52 -0.56 -17.39 1.82
CA ARG A 52 -1.03 -18.41 0.87
C ARG A 52 -2.56 -18.58 0.88
N LYS A 53 -3.18 -18.54 2.07
CA LYS A 53 -4.64 -18.62 2.22
C LYS A 53 -5.33 -17.36 1.69
N SER A 54 -4.80 -16.19 2.05
CA SER A 54 -5.30 -14.90 1.57
C SER A 54 -5.20 -14.79 0.05
N ALA A 55 -4.08 -15.18 -0.54
CA ALA A 55 -3.86 -15.17 -1.99
C ALA A 55 -4.90 -16.01 -2.73
N ARG A 56 -5.27 -17.19 -2.20
CA ARG A 56 -6.33 -18.02 -2.79
C ARG A 56 -7.67 -17.29 -2.84
N VAL A 57 -8.08 -16.68 -1.73
CA VAL A 57 -9.36 -15.97 -1.65
C VAL A 57 -9.35 -14.74 -2.55
N ILE A 58 -8.31 -13.92 -2.47
CA ILE A 58 -8.18 -12.70 -3.28
C ILE A 58 -8.22 -13.04 -4.77
N ARG A 59 -7.52 -14.10 -5.21
CA ARG A 59 -7.54 -14.53 -6.61
C ARG A 59 -8.89 -15.04 -7.10
N SER A 60 -9.74 -15.55 -6.21
CA SER A 60 -11.11 -15.92 -6.57
C SER A 60 -12.08 -14.73 -6.67
N GLN A 61 -11.76 -13.61 -6.02
CA GLN A 61 -12.67 -12.46 -5.89
C GLN A 61 -12.27 -11.27 -6.78
N TYR A 62 -10.99 -11.17 -7.13
CA TYR A 62 -10.46 -10.05 -7.92
C TYR A 62 -10.04 -10.49 -9.30
N ALA A 63 -10.31 -9.65 -10.29
CA ALA A 63 -9.90 -9.87 -11.67
C ALA A 63 -8.37 -9.85 -11.82
N THR A 64 -7.87 -10.56 -12.83
CA THR A 64 -6.50 -10.42 -13.33
C THR A 64 -6.25 -9.02 -13.88
N GLY A 65 -4.99 -8.60 -13.95
CA GLY A 65 -4.64 -7.28 -14.46
C GLY A 65 -3.17 -7.13 -14.78
N LYS A 66 -2.62 -5.93 -14.56
CA LYS A 66 -1.21 -5.59 -14.84
C LYS A 66 -0.43 -5.23 -13.57
N SER A 67 -1.07 -5.25 -12.40
CA SER A 67 -0.44 -4.85 -11.14
C SER A 67 0.29 -6.03 -10.52
N ALA A 68 1.56 -5.82 -10.20
CA ALA A 68 2.43 -6.83 -9.62
C ALA A 68 2.01 -7.22 -8.20
N VAL A 69 2.33 -8.45 -7.84
CA VAL A 69 1.99 -9.10 -6.57
C VAL A 69 3.27 -9.64 -5.92
N LEU A 70 3.41 -9.46 -4.61
CA LEU A 70 4.63 -9.83 -3.87
C LEU A 70 4.81 -11.34 -3.71
N ASP A 71 3.74 -12.13 -3.91
CA ASP A 71 3.81 -13.60 -3.92
C ASP A 71 4.39 -14.18 -5.23
N GLY A 72 4.77 -13.33 -6.20
CA GLY A 72 5.31 -13.74 -7.49
C GLY A 72 4.30 -14.41 -8.43
N GLY A 73 3.01 -14.45 -8.06
CA GLY A 73 1.95 -15.08 -8.85
C GLY A 73 1.43 -14.20 -9.99
N THR A 74 0.30 -14.61 -10.58
CA THR A 74 -0.33 -13.87 -11.67
C THR A 74 -0.67 -12.43 -11.27
N PRO A 75 -0.34 -11.42 -12.07
CA PRO A 75 -0.75 -10.04 -11.82
C PRO A 75 -2.27 -9.87 -11.70
N LEU A 76 -2.70 -9.00 -10.79
CA LEU A 76 -4.11 -8.73 -10.51
C LEU A 76 -4.51 -7.33 -10.99
N SER A 77 -5.80 -7.03 -10.91
CA SER A 77 -6.30 -5.66 -10.93
C SER A 77 -5.64 -4.84 -9.80
N ALA A 78 -5.63 -3.52 -9.93
CA ALA A 78 -4.95 -2.66 -8.96
C ALA A 78 -5.45 -2.88 -7.51
N SER A 79 -6.76 -3.05 -7.31
CA SER A 79 -7.34 -3.32 -6.00
C SER A 79 -6.96 -4.70 -5.45
N GLY A 80 -6.98 -5.74 -6.29
CA GLY A 80 -6.59 -7.09 -5.87
C GLY A 80 -5.11 -7.19 -5.53
N ALA A 81 -4.25 -6.56 -6.34
CA ALA A 81 -2.82 -6.50 -6.08
C ALA A 81 -2.49 -5.71 -4.81
N ALA A 82 -3.15 -4.56 -4.60
CA ALA A 82 -2.97 -3.76 -3.38
C ALA A 82 -3.35 -4.56 -2.13
N PHE A 83 -4.48 -5.28 -2.16
CA PHE A 83 -4.92 -6.07 -1.01
C PHE A 83 -3.96 -7.25 -0.73
N LEU A 84 -3.55 -7.97 -1.77
CA LEU A 84 -2.62 -9.10 -1.61
C LEU A 84 -1.25 -8.63 -1.10
N ASN A 85 -0.73 -7.52 -1.63
CA ASN A 85 0.54 -6.97 -1.19
C ASN A 85 0.47 -6.47 0.26
N ALA A 86 -0.62 -5.82 0.66
CA ALA A 86 -0.82 -5.42 2.04
C ALA A 86 -0.90 -6.63 2.99
N ALA A 87 -1.58 -7.70 2.58
CA ALA A 87 -1.62 -8.95 3.35
C ALA A 87 -0.23 -9.60 3.48
N ALA A 88 0.61 -9.52 2.45
CA ALA A 88 1.99 -10.00 2.51
C ALA A 88 2.84 -9.16 3.48
N ILE A 89 2.76 -7.83 3.38
CA ILE A 89 3.50 -6.90 4.25
C ILE A 89 3.15 -7.14 5.72
N ASN A 90 1.88 -7.37 6.02
CA ASN A 90 1.40 -7.60 7.39
C ASN A 90 1.49 -9.06 7.85
N ALA A 91 1.99 -9.99 7.03
CA ALA A 91 1.90 -11.43 7.34
C ALA A 91 2.68 -11.84 8.60
N LEU A 92 3.77 -11.11 8.90
CA LEU A 92 4.67 -11.41 10.01
C LEU A 92 4.46 -10.53 11.25
N ASP A 93 3.57 -9.54 11.18
CA ASP A 93 3.36 -8.53 12.24
C ASP A 93 4.65 -7.81 12.66
N TYR A 94 5.48 -7.46 11.67
CA TYR A 94 6.79 -6.78 11.80
C TYR A 94 6.78 -5.38 11.20
#